data_AF-A0A643FDI3-F1
#
_entry.id   AF-A0A643FDI3-F1
#
_cell.length_a   1.000
_cell.length_b   1.000
_cell.length_c   1.000
_cell.angle_alpha   90.00
_cell.angle_beta   90.00
_cell.angle_gamma   90.00
#
_symmetry.space_group_name_H-M   'P 1'
#
loop_
_entity.id
_entity.type
_entity.pdbx_description
1 polymer ?
#
loop_
_entity_poly.entity_id
_entity_poly.type
_entity_poly.pdbx_seq_one_letter_code
_entity_poly.pdbx_strand_id
1 'polypeptide(L)'
;MTEATTRPGLPDHLSTDPKSPFYNAQVFEHDIGIRFNGNERRDVAEYCVSEGWIKVPVGNKVDRKGQPLLIKLKGPVEAYYL
;
A
#
# COMPACT_ATOMS: atom_id res chain seq x y z
N MET A 1 -23.96 -0.03 -22.23
CA MET A 1 -22.63 0.61 -22.32
C MET A 1 -21.97 0.44 -20.97
N THR A 2 -21.04 -0.49 -20.84
CA THR A 2 -20.19 -0.65 -19.65
C THR A 2 -18.78 -0.41 -20.12
N GLU A 3 -18.32 0.84 -20.01
CA GLU A 3 -16.95 1.20 -20.33
C GLU A 3 -16.02 0.36 -19.47
N ALA A 4 -15.14 -0.38 -20.13
CA ALA A 4 -14.17 -1.25 -19.51
C ALA A 4 -13.24 -0.40 -18.63
N THR A 5 -13.38 -0.55 -17.31
CA THR A 5 -12.39 -0.04 -16.35
C THR A 5 -11.05 -0.64 -16.73
N THR A 6 -10.22 0.14 -17.42
CA THR A 6 -8.84 -0.22 -17.82
C THR A 6 -7.93 -0.45 -16.60
N ARG A 7 -8.42 -0.12 -15.39
CA ARG A 7 -7.70 -0.21 -14.12
C ARG A 7 -8.09 -1.49 -13.38
N PRO A 8 -7.12 -2.32 -12.94
CA PRO A 8 -7.42 -3.47 -12.09
C PRO A 8 -8.09 -3.02 -10.79
N GLY A 9 -8.89 -3.88 -10.15
CA GLY A 9 -9.39 -3.58 -8.81
C GLY A 9 -8.24 -3.49 -7.80
N LEU A 10 -8.29 -2.55 -6.85
CA LEU A 10 -7.30 -2.51 -5.78
C LEU A 10 -7.42 -3.79 -4.93
N PRO A 11 -6.34 -4.54 -4.75
CA PRO A 11 -6.38 -5.75 -3.95
C PRO A 11 -6.50 -5.41 -2.46
N ASP A 12 -7.05 -6.35 -1.70
CA ASP A 12 -7.18 -6.23 -0.24
C ASP A 12 -5.82 -6.06 0.44
N HIS A 13 -4.82 -6.77 -0.06
CA HIS A 13 -3.44 -6.71 0.40
C HIS A 13 -2.54 -6.36 -0.78
N LEU A 14 -1.84 -5.24 -0.67
CA LEU A 14 -0.84 -4.80 -1.65
C LEU A 14 0.47 -4.48 -0.94
N SER A 15 1.57 -4.87 -1.56
CA SER A 15 2.93 -4.51 -1.15
C SER A 15 3.65 -3.78 -2.28
N THR A 16 4.45 -2.77 -1.96
CA THR A 16 5.32 -2.09 -2.93
C THR A 16 6.64 -2.83 -3.16
N ASP A 17 6.96 -3.84 -2.33
CA ASP A 17 8.18 -4.64 -2.49
C ASP A 17 7.98 -5.72 -3.56
N PRO A 18 8.75 -5.71 -4.68
CA PRO A 18 8.60 -6.65 -5.79
C PRO A 18 8.92 -8.11 -5.44
N LYS A 19 9.55 -8.36 -4.28
CA LYS A 19 9.83 -9.71 -3.78
C LYS A 19 8.69 -10.26 -2.92
N SER A 20 7.71 -9.42 -2.58
CA SER A 20 6.54 -9.83 -1.82
C SER A 20 5.55 -10.57 -2.73
N PRO A 21 4.87 -11.63 -2.25
CA PRO A 21 3.82 -12.30 -3.02
C PRO A 21 2.60 -11.40 -3.28
N PHE A 22 2.47 -10.28 -2.55
CA PHE A 22 1.39 -9.30 -2.67
C PHE A 22 1.78 -8.09 -3.53
N TYR A 23 2.87 -8.19 -4.29
CA TYR A 23 3.25 -7.17 -5.26
C TYR A 23 2.41 -7.29 -6.54
N ASN A 24 1.82 -6.18 -6.98
CA ASN A 24 1.08 -6.12 -8.22
C ASN A 24 1.50 -4.91 -9.05
N ALA A 25 2.31 -5.16 -10.09
CA ALA A 25 2.83 -4.11 -10.98
C ALA A 25 1.71 -3.34 -11.70
N GLN A 26 0.63 -4.00 -12.12
CA GLN A 26 -0.46 -3.36 -12.88
C GLN A 26 -1.20 -2.30 -12.05
N VAL A 27 -1.29 -2.55 -10.73
CA VAL A 27 -1.91 -1.61 -9.81
C VAL A 27 -1.04 -0.36 -9.66
N PHE A 28 0.29 -0.51 -9.66
CA PHE A 28 1.26 0.60 -9.60
C PHE A 28 1.46 1.35 -10.92
N GLU A 29 0.85 0.91 -12.04
CA GLU A 29 0.76 1.72 -13.27
C GLU A 29 -0.16 2.93 -13.09
N HIS A 30 -0.95 2.94 -12.00
CA HIS A 30 -1.82 4.02 -11.60
C HIS A 30 -1.38 4.58 -10.26
N ASP A 31 -1.59 5.88 -10.04
CA ASP A 31 -1.36 6.51 -8.75
C ASP A 31 -2.39 6.03 -7.72
N ILE A 32 -1.91 5.65 -6.54
CA ILE A 32 -2.72 5.09 -5.45
C ILE A 32 -2.52 5.94 -4.20
N GLY A 33 -3.63 6.34 -3.60
CA GLY A 33 -3.66 6.94 -2.26
C GLY A 33 -4.13 5.93 -1.22
N ILE A 34 -3.56 6.01 -0.01
CA ILE A 34 -4.04 5.24 1.14
C ILE A 34 -4.54 6.22 2.20
N ARG A 35 -5.76 6.06 2.67
CA ARG A 35 -6.27 6.74 3.85
C ARG A 35 -6.20 5.79 5.03
N PHE A 36 -5.47 6.18 6.06
CA PHE A 36 -5.28 5.41 7.27
C PHE A 36 -5.73 6.22 8.49
N ASN A 37 -6.68 5.70 9.27
CA ASN A 37 -7.28 6.44 10.38
C ASN A 37 -7.79 7.84 9.97
N GLY A 38 -8.40 7.94 8.80
CA GLY A 38 -8.88 9.21 8.23
C GLY A 38 -7.79 10.12 7.63
N ASN A 39 -6.51 9.80 7.82
CA ASN A 39 -5.38 10.58 7.30
C ASN A 39 -4.87 10.01 5.98
N GLU A 40 -4.66 10.86 4.99
CA GLU A 40 -4.04 10.45 3.72
C GLU A 40 -2.54 10.21 3.92
N ARG A 41 -2.07 9.07 3.40
CA ARG A 41 -0.70 8.59 3.49
C ARG A 41 -0.25 8.15 2.11
N ARG A 42 0.98 8.53 1.77
CA ARG A 42 1.67 8.17 0.52
C ARG A 42 2.98 7.44 0.77
N ASP A 43 3.39 7.38 2.03
CA ASP A 43 4.56 6.66 2.54
C ASP A 43 4.28 5.17 2.83
N VAL A 44 3.12 4.65 2.41
CA VAL A 44 2.73 3.26 2.70
C VAL A 44 3.50 2.29 1.83
N ALA A 45 4.25 1.41 2.47
CA ALA A 45 4.99 0.34 1.79
C ALA A 45 4.12 -0.92 1.60
N GLU A 46 3.16 -1.16 2.48
CA GLU A 46 2.26 -2.31 2.39
C GLU A 46 0.98 -2.01 3.16
N TYR A 47 -0.15 -2.59 2.74
CA TYR A 47 -1.38 -2.51 3.50
C TYR A 47 -2.16 -3.82 3.42
N CYS A 48 -3.03 -4.05 4.41
CA CYS A 48 -4.11 -5.03 4.32
C CYS A 48 -5.39 -4.39 4.86
N VAL A 49 -6.42 -4.33 4.01
CA VAL A 49 -7.72 -3.72 4.33
C VAL A 49 -8.52 -4.65 5.25
N SER A 50 -8.60 -5.95 4.92
CA SER A 50 -9.33 -6.94 5.72
C SER A 50 -8.81 -7.06 7.15
N GLU A 51 -7.49 -7.07 7.34
CA GLU A 51 -6.88 -7.11 8.67
C GLU A 51 -6.75 -5.72 9.32
N GLY A 52 -6.99 -4.63 8.57
CA GLY A 52 -6.95 -3.25 9.06
C GLY A 52 -5.57 -2.81 9.55
N TRP A 53 -4.55 -2.88 8.68
CA TRP A 53 -3.22 -2.36 9.01
C TRP A 53 -2.44 -1.86 7.79
N ILE A 54 -1.45 -1.00 8.05
CA ILE A 54 -0.45 -0.55 7.07
C ILE A 54 0.97 -0.78 7.60
N LYS A 55 1.93 -0.94 6.68
CA LYS A 55 3.36 -0.82 6.96
C LYS A 55 3.90 0.46 6.37
N VAL A 56 4.60 1.23 7.20
CA VAL A 56 5.22 2.50 6.81
C VAL A 56 6.68 2.51 7.25
N PRO A 57 7.59 3.15 6.49
CA PRO A 57 8.96 3.35 6.92
C PRO A 57 9.01 4.31 8.10
N VAL A 58 9.87 4.01 9.08
CA VAL A 58 10.10 4.87 10.25
C VAL A 58 11.17 5.90 9.92
N GLY A 59 10.75 7.03 9.35
CA GLY A 59 11.65 8.12 8.98
C GLY A 59 12.80 7.60 8.10
N ASN A 60 14.03 7.98 8.42
CA ASN A 60 15.23 7.59 7.67
C ASN A 60 15.94 6.36 8.27
N LYS A 61 15.27 5.56 9.09
CA LYS A 61 15.89 4.38 9.70
C LYS A 61 15.94 3.24 8.68
N VAL A 62 17.11 2.60 8.61
CA VAL A 62 17.35 1.42 7.78
C VAL A 62 17.77 0.24 8.66
N ASP A 63 17.52 -0.98 8.19
CA ASP A 63 17.97 -2.21 8.82
C ASP A 63 19.47 -2.46 8.55
N ARG A 64 19.98 -3.60 9.03
CA ARG A 64 21.39 -4.01 8.84
C ARG A 64 21.77 -4.26 7.37
N LYS A 65 20.80 -4.38 6.48
CA LYS A 65 20.95 -4.59 5.04
C LYS A 65 20.71 -3.30 4.24
N GLY A 66 20.48 -2.17 4.90
CA GLY A 66 20.21 -0.88 4.26
C GLY A 66 18.77 -0.72 3.76
N GLN A 67 17.84 -1.62 4.13
CA GLN A 67 16.43 -1.52 3.77
C GLN A 67 15.67 -0.64 4.76
N PRO A 68 14.70 0.19 4.32
CA PRO A 68 13.89 1.00 5.23
C PRO A 68 13.25 0.15 6.33
N LEU A 69 13.35 0.61 7.57
CA LEU A 69 12.73 -0.07 8.70
C LEU A 69 11.22 0.20 8.67
N LEU A 70 10.45 -0.83 8.31
CA LEU A 70 9.00 -0.75 8.25
C LEU A 70 8.37 -1.09 9.61
N ILE A 71 7.40 -0.29 10.05
CA ILE A 71 6.55 -0.61 11.20
C ILE A 71 5.12 -0.86 10.78
N LYS A 72 4.46 -1.76 11.50
CA LYS A 72 3.04 -2.08 11.30
C LYS A 72 2.18 -1.17 12.18
N LEU A 73 1.31 -0.39 11.57
CA LEU A 73 0.29 0.42 12.23
C LEU A 73 -1.08 -0.24 12.02
N LYS A 74 -1.87 -0.40 13.08
CA LYS A 74 -3.22 -0.98 13.02
C LYS A 74 -4.27 0.13 13.04
N GLY A 75 -5.32 -0.01 12.23
CA GLY A 75 -6.41 0.93 12.11
C GLY A 75 -7.16 0.78 10.77
N PRO A 76 -8.34 1.42 10.61
CA PRO A 76 -9.04 1.48 9.34
C PRO A 76 -8.15 1.94 8.20
N VAL A 77 -8.15 1.15 7.13
CA VAL A 77 -7.41 1.37 5.89
C VAL A 77 -8.40 1.49 4.75
N GLU A 78 -8.26 2.53 3.94
CA GLU A 78 -9.01 2.70 2.71
C GLU A 78 -8.02 2.98 1.58
N ALA A 79 -7.98 2.10 0.58
CA ALA A 79 -7.17 2.30 -0.61
C ALA A 79 -8.04 2.84 -1.74
N TYR A 80 -7.53 3.84 -2.47
CA TYR A 80 -8.24 4.47 -3.58
C TYR A 80 -7.28 4.86 -4.70
N TYR A 81 -7.80 4.86 -5.93
CA TYR A 81 -7.07 5.41 -7.08
C TYR A 81 -7.14 6.95 -7.05
N LEU A 82 -6.02 7.59 -7.37
CA LEU A 82 -5.93 9.03 -7.57
C LEU A 82 -6.38 9.46 -8.98
#